data_AF-R6PK96-F1
#
_entry.id   AF-R6PK96-F1
#
_cell.length_a   1.000
_cell.length_b   1.000
_cell.length_c   1.000
_cell.angle_alpha   90.00
_cell.angle_beta   90.00
_cell.angle_gamma   90.00
#
_symmetry.space_group_name_H-M   'P 1'
#
loop_
_entity.id
_entity.type
_entity.pdbx_description
1 polymer ?
#
loop_
_entity_poly.entity_id
_entity_poly.type
_entity_poly.pdbx_seq_one_letter_code
_entity_poly.pdbx_strand_id
1 'polypeptide(L)'
;MAIWNPWHGCKKISSGCENCYVYRRDMQFGKDSSIVTKTLDFNLPVKKNRNGEYKLQSKNEPIYTCMTSDFFIEDADQWRDEVWNFIKIRSDLSFVIITKRIHRFLECIPKDWNSGYNNVTIYCTCENQKMADYRLPIFIDLPIKHKAIIHEPMLENINIEEFLQAGNIEQVICGGESGENARICNYDWILNTRKQCIRHNINFYFKQTGAKFIKDNKLYNIERKFQISQAKKADIDYIKISSNQQLFDRLQKSKFRSSFYLKEKDKQYVLDKGMDTIRKHTEDFIAERLAPAYIENDGKQTPMKGHPSFIAQHATASCCRGCLRKWHDIPQGVELSKEQQRYIVNVIMEWIAKQMD
;
A
#
# COMPACT_ATOMS: atom_id res chain seq x y z
N MET A 1 13.27 -6.89 4.61
CA MET A 1 11.99 -7.63 4.54
C MET A 1 11.88 -8.59 5.71
N ALA A 2 11.05 -8.25 6.68
CA ALA A 2 10.68 -9.16 7.76
C ALA A 2 9.58 -10.12 7.29
N ILE A 3 9.68 -11.39 7.68
CA ILE A 3 8.77 -12.46 7.26
C ILE A 3 8.25 -13.17 8.50
N TRP A 4 6.98 -13.53 8.50
CA TRP A 4 6.38 -14.40 9.50
C TRP A 4 5.57 -15.51 8.82
N ASN A 5 5.89 -16.76 9.09
CA ASN A 5 5.17 -17.92 8.55
C ASN A 5 4.52 -18.68 9.70
N PRO A 6 3.23 -18.47 10.02
CA PRO A 6 2.59 -19.21 11.11
C PRO A 6 2.40 -20.70 10.78
N TRP A 7 2.24 -21.01 9.49
CA TRP A 7 2.19 -22.36 8.94
C TRP A 7 2.99 -22.42 7.64
N HIS A 8 3.33 -23.63 7.24
CA HIS A 8 4.09 -23.94 6.04
C HIS A 8 3.38 -25.04 5.24
N GLY A 9 3.52 -25.00 3.92
CA GLY A 9 2.83 -25.90 2.99
C GLY A 9 1.58 -25.23 2.41
N CYS A 10 1.15 -25.70 1.24
CA CYS A 10 0.00 -25.18 0.51
C CYS A 10 -0.49 -26.22 -0.51
N LYS A 11 -1.71 -26.08 -1.01
CA LYS A 11 -2.25 -26.84 -2.15
C LYS A 11 -2.27 -25.95 -3.39
N LYS A 12 -1.71 -26.42 -4.52
CA LYS A 12 -1.72 -25.71 -5.80
C LYS A 12 -3.18 -25.44 -6.23
N ILE A 13 -3.48 -24.22 -6.68
CA ILE A 13 -4.85 -23.81 -7.04
C ILE A 13 -4.98 -23.23 -8.45
N SER A 14 -3.87 -22.84 -9.07
CA SER A 14 -3.88 -22.20 -10.39
C SER A 14 -2.52 -22.35 -11.09
N SER A 15 -2.44 -21.90 -12.35
CA SER A 15 -1.22 -22.02 -13.18
C SER A 15 -0.01 -21.34 -12.53
N GLY A 16 -0.20 -20.27 -11.76
CA GLY A 16 0.87 -19.61 -11.00
C GLY A 16 1.49 -20.47 -9.91
N CYS A 17 0.92 -21.63 -9.59
CA CYS A 17 1.47 -22.59 -8.62
C CYS A 17 2.32 -23.70 -9.25
N GLU A 18 2.31 -23.86 -10.58
CA GLU A 18 2.95 -24.98 -11.27
C GLU A 18 4.42 -25.12 -10.91
N ASN A 19 5.19 -24.03 -11.00
CA ASN A 19 6.62 -23.96 -10.68
C ASN A 19 6.92 -23.33 -9.31
N CYS A 20 6.00 -23.48 -8.34
CA CYS A 20 6.11 -22.88 -7.03
C CYS A 20 7.46 -23.15 -6.35
N TYR A 21 8.12 -22.09 -5.89
CA TYR A 21 9.45 -22.18 -5.28
C TYR A 21 9.44 -22.94 -3.94
N VAL A 22 8.31 -22.98 -3.22
CA VAL A 22 8.17 -23.72 -1.95
C VAL A 22 8.28 -25.22 -2.24
N TYR A 23 7.42 -25.74 -3.12
CA TYR A 23 7.47 -27.13 -3.60
C TYR A 23 8.85 -27.52 -4.09
N ARG A 24 9.46 -26.65 -4.91
CA ARG A 24 10.76 -26.93 -5.51
C ARG A 24 11.90 -26.94 -4.47
N ARG A 25 11.81 -26.12 -3.41
CA ARG A 25 12.80 -26.12 -2.30
C ARG A 25 12.61 -27.31 -1.38
N ASP A 26 11.37 -27.59 -0.97
CA ASP A 26 11.06 -28.66 -0.03
C ASP A 26 11.38 -30.04 -0.61
N MET A 27 11.18 -30.22 -1.92
CA MET A 27 11.56 -31.45 -2.64
C MET A 27 13.07 -31.76 -2.52
N GLN A 28 13.93 -30.73 -2.42
CA GLN A 28 15.38 -30.93 -2.23
C GLN A 28 15.70 -31.55 -0.86
N PHE A 29 14.77 -31.47 0.08
CA PHE A 29 14.87 -32.04 1.43
C PHE A 29 13.90 -33.21 1.63
N GLY A 30 13.29 -33.74 0.56
CA GLY A 30 12.33 -34.84 0.63
C GLY A 30 11.02 -34.51 1.37
N LYS A 31 10.68 -33.23 1.50
CA LYS A 31 9.48 -32.76 2.21
C LYS A 31 8.32 -32.54 1.23
N ASP A 32 7.14 -33.04 1.59
CA ASP A 32 5.91 -32.81 0.84
C ASP A 32 5.25 -31.49 1.24
N SER A 33 5.32 -30.47 0.36
CA SER A 33 4.70 -29.16 0.59
C SER A 33 3.17 -29.16 0.53
N SER A 34 2.53 -30.25 0.07
CA SER A 34 1.06 -30.34 0.07
C SER A 34 0.48 -30.54 1.48
N ILE A 35 1.32 -31.01 2.41
CA ILE A 35 0.96 -31.20 3.82
C ILE A 35 1.18 -29.89 4.57
N VAL A 36 0.08 -29.27 5.00
CA VAL A 36 0.12 -28.02 5.75
C VAL A 36 0.42 -28.31 7.23
N THR A 37 1.43 -27.61 7.77
CA THR A 37 1.89 -27.82 9.14
C THR A 37 2.12 -26.49 9.86
N LYS A 38 1.78 -26.46 11.15
CA LYS A 38 2.08 -25.35 12.06
C LYS A 38 3.60 -25.21 12.24
N THR A 39 4.15 -24.00 12.17
CA THR A 39 5.60 -23.78 12.34
C THR A 39 5.97 -23.49 13.79
N LEU A 40 7.27 -23.52 14.10
CA LEU A 40 7.81 -23.04 15.38
C LEU A 40 7.65 -21.53 15.58
N ASP A 41 7.42 -20.78 14.49
CA ASP A 41 7.19 -19.34 14.48
C ASP A 41 5.72 -18.96 14.57
N PHE A 42 4.82 -19.92 14.81
CA PHE A 42 3.38 -19.70 14.90
C PHE A 42 2.98 -18.48 15.73
N ASN A 43 3.50 -18.36 16.95
CA ASN A 43 3.22 -17.27 17.88
C ASN A 43 4.33 -16.20 17.93
N LEU A 44 5.21 -16.13 16.93
CA LEU A 44 6.33 -15.18 16.88
C LEU A 44 5.92 -13.70 17.12
N PRO A 45 4.81 -13.17 16.59
CA PRO A 45 4.45 -11.76 16.78
C PRO A 45 4.23 -11.38 18.24
N VAL A 46 3.80 -12.33 19.08
CA VAL A 46 3.53 -12.11 20.50
C VAL A 46 4.62 -12.67 21.42
N LYS A 47 5.61 -13.41 20.89
CA LYS A 47 6.77 -13.85 21.67
C LYS A 47 7.56 -12.63 22.15
N LYS A 48 7.89 -12.62 23.44
CA LYS A 48 8.73 -11.59 24.06
C LYS A 48 10.12 -12.14 24.41
N ASN A 49 11.12 -11.26 24.44
CA ASN A 49 12.44 -11.56 25.00
C ASN A 49 12.42 -11.44 26.54
N ARG A 50 13.57 -11.66 27.20
CA ARG A 50 13.67 -11.57 28.67
C ARG A 50 13.39 -10.17 29.22
N ASN A 51 13.51 -9.13 28.39
CA ASN A 51 13.26 -7.74 28.74
C ASN A 51 11.79 -7.34 28.52
N GLY A 52 10.92 -8.28 28.12
CA GLY A 52 9.50 -8.00 27.86
C GLY A 52 9.21 -7.38 26.49
N GLU A 53 10.21 -7.19 25.64
CA GLU A 53 10.07 -6.63 24.30
C GLU A 53 9.64 -7.72 23.31
N TYR A 54 8.78 -7.39 22.35
CA TYR A 54 8.41 -8.34 21.30
C TYR A 54 9.62 -8.72 20.45
N LYS A 55 9.77 -10.02 20.15
CA LYS A 55 10.85 -10.54 19.31
C LYS A 55 10.69 -10.11 17.86
N LEU A 56 9.45 -10.04 17.37
CA LEU A 56 9.16 -9.56 16.02
C LEU A 56 9.18 -8.04 16.01
N GLN A 57 10.21 -7.49 15.38
CA GLN A 57 10.42 -6.06 15.16
C GLN A 57 10.48 -5.81 13.66
N SER A 58 9.79 -4.78 13.16
CA SER A 58 9.69 -4.56 11.70
C SER A 58 10.58 -3.42 11.18
N LYS A 59 11.23 -2.64 12.06
CA LYS A 59 12.06 -1.48 11.69
C LYS A 59 11.38 -0.59 10.62
N ASN A 60 10.08 -0.32 10.79
CA ASN A 60 9.23 0.44 9.87
C ASN A 60 8.97 -0.20 8.48
N GLU A 61 9.32 -1.46 8.27
CA GLU A 61 8.90 -2.22 7.09
C GLU A 61 7.65 -3.08 7.38
N PRO A 62 6.85 -3.44 6.37
CA PRO A 62 5.79 -4.42 6.55
C PRO A 62 6.32 -5.84 6.83
N ILE A 63 5.56 -6.60 7.64
CA ILE A 63 5.77 -8.04 7.87
C ILE A 63 5.05 -8.82 6.78
N TYR A 64 5.79 -9.58 5.97
CA TYR A 64 5.20 -10.45 4.96
C TYR A 64 4.80 -11.78 5.59
N THR A 65 3.50 -12.06 5.58
CA THR A 65 2.91 -13.24 6.20
C THR A 65 2.70 -14.35 5.18
N CYS A 66 2.92 -15.61 5.59
CA CYS A 66 2.67 -16.81 4.77
C CYS A 66 3.47 -16.82 3.45
N MET A 67 4.73 -16.43 3.47
CA MET A 67 5.60 -16.55 2.29
C MET A 67 5.81 -18.01 1.86
N THR A 68 5.72 -18.97 2.78
CA THR A 68 5.82 -20.42 2.47
C THR A 68 4.50 -21.19 2.53
N SER A 69 3.37 -20.48 2.45
CA SER A 69 2.02 -21.04 2.50
C SER A 69 1.02 -20.09 1.81
N ASP A 70 -0.29 -20.34 1.94
CA ASP A 70 -1.31 -19.31 1.67
C ASP A 70 -2.08 -19.08 2.96
N PHE A 71 -2.42 -17.82 3.27
CA PHE A 71 -3.08 -17.49 4.53
C PHE A 71 -4.53 -18.04 4.60
N PHE A 72 -5.18 -18.16 3.44
CA PHE A 72 -6.56 -18.63 3.32
C PHE A 72 -6.63 -20.10 2.86
N ILE A 73 -5.62 -20.91 3.16
CA ILE A 73 -5.67 -22.37 2.96
C ILE A 73 -6.57 -23.04 4.00
N GLU A 74 -7.36 -24.02 3.60
CA GLU A 74 -8.39 -24.72 4.40
C GLU A 74 -7.76 -25.41 5.62
N ASP A 75 -6.61 -26.05 5.42
CA ASP A 75 -5.91 -26.82 6.46
C ASP A 75 -5.46 -25.96 7.65
N ALA A 76 -5.37 -24.63 7.48
CA ALA A 76 -5.01 -23.67 8.51
C ALA A 76 -6.23 -23.10 9.27
N ASP A 77 -7.47 -23.45 8.90
CA ASP A 77 -8.69 -22.93 9.53
C ASP A 77 -8.65 -23.11 11.07
N GLN A 78 -8.20 -24.29 11.53
CA GLN A 78 -8.06 -24.64 12.95
C GLN A 78 -7.09 -23.75 13.75
N TRP A 79 -6.23 -22.96 13.10
CA TRP A 79 -5.25 -22.09 13.77
C TRP A 79 -5.44 -20.61 13.45
N ARG A 80 -6.30 -20.27 12.47
CA ARG A 80 -6.37 -18.92 11.90
C ARG A 80 -6.87 -17.88 12.90
N ASP A 81 -7.83 -18.23 13.74
CA ASP A 81 -8.37 -17.31 14.75
C ASP A 81 -7.30 -16.83 15.73
N GLU A 82 -6.38 -17.70 16.16
CA GLU A 82 -5.24 -17.31 16.98
C GLU A 82 -4.30 -16.35 16.24
N VAL A 83 -4.06 -16.59 14.95
CA VAL A 83 -3.19 -15.75 14.11
C VAL A 83 -3.80 -14.37 13.89
N TRP A 84 -5.11 -14.27 13.67
CA TRP A 84 -5.81 -12.97 13.64
C TRP A 84 -5.68 -12.24 14.97
N ASN A 85 -5.79 -12.95 16.09
CA ASN A 85 -5.59 -12.35 17.41
C ASN A 85 -4.16 -11.81 17.59
N PHE A 86 -3.13 -12.51 17.08
CA PHE A 86 -1.76 -11.98 17.10
C PHE A 86 -1.59 -10.71 16.25
N ILE A 87 -2.19 -10.67 15.06
CA ILE A 87 -2.19 -9.49 14.18
C ILE A 87 -2.88 -8.30 14.88
N LYS A 88 -3.99 -8.56 15.57
CA LYS A 88 -4.73 -7.55 16.34
C LYS A 88 -3.92 -7.01 17.52
N ILE A 89 -3.26 -7.89 18.29
CA ILE A 89 -2.38 -7.50 19.42
C ILE A 89 -1.22 -6.63 18.92
N ARG A 90 -0.69 -6.94 17.73
CA ARG A 90 0.43 -6.22 17.11
C ARG A 90 -0.04 -5.14 16.13
N SER A 91 -0.98 -4.30 16.58
CA SER A 91 -1.45 -3.15 15.80
C SER A 91 -0.37 -2.09 15.53
N ASP A 92 0.77 -2.17 16.24
CA ASP A 92 1.99 -1.41 15.99
C ASP A 92 2.74 -1.85 14.72
N LEU A 93 2.45 -3.03 14.18
CA LEU A 93 3.06 -3.57 12.97
C LEU A 93 2.08 -3.58 11.80
N SER A 94 2.59 -3.34 10.59
CA SER A 94 1.85 -3.57 9.35
C SER A 94 2.10 -4.98 8.82
N PHE A 95 1.05 -5.73 8.51
CA PHE A 95 1.11 -7.09 7.96
C PHE A 95 0.65 -7.12 6.50
N VAL A 96 1.40 -7.82 5.66
CA VAL A 96 1.08 -8.07 4.25
C VAL A 96 0.72 -9.53 4.07
N ILE A 97 -0.48 -9.79 3.53
CA ILE A 97 -0.94 -11.13 3.18
C ILE A 97 -1.11 -11.19 1.67
N ILE A 98 -0.36 -12.07 1.02
CA ILE A 98 -0.45 -12.33 -0.42
C ILE A 98 -1.19 -13.65 -0.61
N THR A 99 -2.24 -13.67 -1.43
CA THR A 99 -3.06 -14.87 -1.61
C THR A 99 -3.47 -15.12 -3.06
N LYS A 100 -3.67 -16.40 -3.38
CA LYS A 100 -4.37 -16.88 -4.59
C LYS A 100 -5.79 -17.39 -4.29
N ARG A 101 -6.21 -17.33 -3.01
CA ARG A 101 -7.44 -17.90 -2.46
C ARG A 101 -8.41 -16.82 -1.98
N ILE A 102 -8.46 -15.69 -2.69
CA ILE A 102 -9.26 -14.53 -2.27
C ILE A 102 -10.76 -14.84 -2.14
N HIS A 103 -11.28 -15.83 -2.87
CA HIS A 103 -12.65 -16.31 -2.79
C HIS A 103 -13.05 -16.80 -1.38
N ARG A 104 -12.08 -17.23 -0.55
CA ARG A 104 -12.32 -17.67 0.83
C ARG A 104 -12.29 -16.55 1.86
N PHE A 105 -12.04 -15.31 1.47
CA PHE A 105 -11.77 -14.23 2.41
C PHE A 105 -12.86 -14.08 3.47
N LEU A 106 -14.14 -14.04 3.06
CA LEU A 106 -15.26 -13.84 3.99
C LEU A 106 -15.47 -15.02 4.97
N GLU A 107 -15.05 -16.23 4.60
CA GLU A 107 -15.05 -17.40 5.49
C GLU A 107 -13.90 -17.36 6.51
N CYS A 108 -12.84 -16.59 6.20
CA CYS A 108 -11.57 -16.64 6.90
C CYS A 108 -11.32 -15.44 7.83
N ILE A 109 -12.13 -14.38 7.76
CA ILE A 109 -11.95 -13.18 8.59
C ILE A 109 -12.45 -13.39 10.03
N PRO A 110 -11.86 -12.70 11.02
CA PRO A 110 -12.33 -12.76 12.40
C PRO A 110 -13.67 -12.03 12.54
N LYS A 111 -14.46 -12.38 13.56
CA LYS A 111 -15.79 -11.80 13.81
C LYS A 111 -15.79 -10.28 13.98
N ASP A 112 -14.68 -9.71 14.45
CA ASP A 112 -14.51 -8.28 14.70
C ASP A 112 -13.85 -7.53 13.52
N TRP A 113 -13.81 -8.14 12.33
CA TRP A 113 -13.21 -7.54 11.14
C TRP A 113 -13.84 -6.19 10.75
N ASN A 114 -15.15 -6.02 10.95
CA ASN A 114 -15.90 -4.81 10.58
C ASN A 114 -15.62 -4.39 9.13
N SER A 115 -15.06 -3.19 8.92
CA SER A 115 -14.66 -2.65 7.61
C SER A 115 -13.17 -2.90 7.27
N GLY A 116 -12.49 -3.75 8.04
CA GLY A 116 -11.09 -4.14 7.85
C GLY A 116 -10.14 -3.55 8.90
N TYR A 117 -9.05 -4.29 9.14
CA TYR A 117 -7.96 -3.86 10.02
C TYR A 117 -7.04 -2.84 9.32
N ASN A 118 -6.72 -1.74 10.01
CA ASN A 118 -5.82 -0.70 9.47
C ASN A 118 -4.39 -1.19 9.25
N ASN A 119 -3.97 -2.22 9.99
CA ASN A 119 -2.61 -2.72 9.96
C ASN A 119 -2.44 -3.95 9.06
N VAL A 120 -3.38 -4.19 8.14
CA VAL A 120 -3.37 -5.35 7.23
C VAL A 120 -3.57 -4.90 5.78
N THR A 121 -2.63 -5.29 4.92
CA THR A 121 -2.75 -5.16 3.46
C THR A 121 -2.92 -6.52 2.82
N ILE A 122 -3.94 -6.65 1.98
CA ILE A 122 -4.20 -7.89 1.22
C ILE A 122 -3.78 -7.67 -0.24
N TYR A 123 -2.94 -8.58 -0.72
CA TYR A 123 -2.50 -8.66 -2.11
C TYR A 123 -3.22 -9.80 -2.81
N CYS A 124 -4.03 -9.47 -3.81
CA CYS A 124 -4.67 -10.46 -4.66
C CYS A 124 -3.73 -10.85 -5.81
N THR A 125 -3.30 -12.10 -5.84
CA THR A 125 -2.46 -12.59 -6.95
C THR A 125 -3.31 -12.85 -8.18
N CYS A 126 -2.89 -12.30 -9.33
CA CYS A 126 -3.48 -12.60 -10.64
C CYS A 126 -2.33 -12.91 -11.62
N GLU A 127 -2.04 -14.18 -11.87
CA GLU A 127 -0.89 -14.54 -12.74
C GLU A 127 -1.18 -14.43 -14.24
N ASN A 128 -2.46 -14.37 -14.63
CA ASN A 128 -2.96 -14.28 -16.00
C ASN A 128 -4.36 -13.63 -16.02
N GLN A 129 -4.88 -13.30 -17.21
CA GLN A 129 -6.19 -12.67 -17.40
C GLN A 129 -7.31 -13.51 -16.81
N LYS A 130 -7.28 -14.84 -17.05
CA LYS A 130 -8.28 -15.76 -16.48
C LYS A 130 -8.39 -15.63 -14.96
N MET A 131 -7.27 -15.50 -14.25
CA MET A 131 -7.28 -15.31 -12.80
C MET A 131 -7.64 -13.88 -12.38
N ALA A 132 -7.32 -12.87 -13.19
CA ALA A 132 -7.80 -11.51 -12.97
C ALA A 132 -9.33 -11.45 -13.04
N ASP A 133 -9.93 -11.97 -14.12
CA ASP A 133 -11.37 -12.01 -14.35
C ASP A 133 -12.11 -12.82 -13.27
N TYR A 134 -11.47 -13.85 -12.71
CA TYR A 134 -12.06 -14.64 -11.62
C TYR A 134 -11.93 -13.97 -10.25
N ARG A 135 -10.76 -13.42 -9.92
CA ARG A 135 -10.43 -13.00 -8.55
C ARG A 135 -10.75 -11.54 -8.28
N LEU A 136 -10.58 -10.66 -9.27
CA LEU A 136 -10.73 -9.22 -9.07
C LEU A 136 -12.18 -8.78 -8.84
N PRO A 137 -13.21 -9.33 -9.53
CA PRO A 137 -14.60 -9.00 -9.21
C PRO A 137 -14.97 -9.33 -7.76
N ILE A 138 -14.45 -10.43 -7.22
CA ILE A 138 -14.63 -10.76 -5.79
C ILE A 138 -13.86 -9.74 -4.94
N PHE A 139 -12.58 -9.53 -5.25
CA PHE A 139 -11.65 -8.75 -4.44
C PHE A 139 -12.05 -7.29 -4.25
N ILE A 140 -12.59 -6.64 -5.29
CA ILE A 140 -12.94 -5.21 -5.25
C ILE A 140 -14.05 -4.93 -4.23
N ASP A 141 -14.95 -5.88 -3.99
CA ASP A 141 -16.11 -5.70 -3.09
C ASP A 141 -15.83 -6.14 -1.64
N LEU A 142 -14.69 -6.80 -1.38
CA LEU A 142 -14.36 -7.26 -0.04
C LEU A 142 -14.10 -6.09 0.93
N PRO A 143 -14.45 -6.23 2.23
CA PRO A 143 -14.26 -5.20 3.26
C PRO A 143 -12.78 -5.11 3.70
N ILE A 144 -11.88 -4.78 2.78
CA ILE A 144 -10.44 -4.66 2.99
C ILE A 144 -10.05 -3.19 2.84
N LYS A 145 -9.37 -2.63 3.84
CA LYS A 145 -8.91 -1.24 3.81
C LYS A 145 -7.79 -0.99 2.81
N HIS A 146 -6.77 -1.84 2.85
CA HIS A 146 -5.57 -1.73 2.02
C HIS A 146 -5.54 -2.89 1.02
N LYS A 147 -5.87 -2.60 -0.24
CA LYS A 147 -5.91 -3.59 -1.33
C LYS A 147 -4.76 -3.36 -2.29
N ALA A 148 -4.10 -4.44 -2.68
CA ALA A 148 -3.09 -4.42 -3.74
C ALA A 148 -3.27 -5.61 -4.70
N ILE A 149 -2.78 -5.46 -5.91
CA ILE A 149 -2.78 -6.53 -6.93
C ILE A 149 -1.33 -6.95 -7.17
N ILE A 150 -1.10 -8.24 -7.39
CA ILE A 150 0.22 -8.76 -7.73
C ILE A 150 0.17 -9.76 -8.89
N HIS A 151 0.96 -9.51 -9.92
CA HIS A 151 1.22 -10.40 -11.04
C HIS A 151 2.59 -11.05 -10.81
N GLU A 152 2.67 -12.01 -9.89
CA GLU A 152 3.91 -12.74 -9.60
C GLU A 152 3.64 -14.22 -9.27
N PRO A 153 3.97 -15.16 -10.20
CA PRO A 153 4.56 -14.88 -11.51
C PRO A 153 3.55 -14.21 -12.46
N MET A 154 4.00 -13.24 -13.26
CA MET A 154 3.26 -12.74 -14.43
C MET A 154 3.48 -13.70 -15.60
N LEU A 155 2.41 -14.29 -16.12
CA LEU A 155 2.48 -15.34 -17.14
C LEU A 155 2.01 -14.90 -18.53
N GLU A 156 1.31 -13.76 -18.61
CA GLU A 156 0.85 -13.16 -19.86
C GLU A 156 0.57 -11.67 -19.67
N ASN A 157 0.11 -11.01 -20.73
CA ASN A 157 -0.42 -9.65 -20.65
C ASN A 157 -1.78 -9.66 -19.93
N ILE A 158 -1.99 -8.72 -18.99
CA ILE A 158 -3.20 -8.68 -18.15
C ILE A 158 -3.79 -7.27 -18.19
N ASN A 159 -5.06 -7.17 -18.55
CA ASN A 159 -5.89 -5.99 -18.43
C ASN A 159 -6.67 -6.02 -17.11
N ILE A 160 -6.45 -5.03 -16.27
CA ILE A 160 -7.11 -4.80 -14.98
C ILE A 160 -7.73 -3.40 -14.89
N GLU A 161 -7.81 -2.66 -16.00
CA GLU A 161 -8.13 -1.23 -16.04
C GLU A 161 -9.48 -0.92 -15.37
N GLU A 162 -10.50 -1.75 -15.61
CA GLU A 162 -11.81 -1.62 -14.97
C GLU A 162 -11.77 -1.78 -13.44
N PHE A 163 -10.91 -2.66 -12.93
CA PHE A 163 -10.78 -2.94 -11.50
C PHE A 163 -9.98 -1.85 -10.77
N LEU A 164 -9.08 -1.16 -11.46
CA LEU A 164 -8.34 -0.01 -10.92
C LEU A 164 -9.26 1.19 -10.69
N GLN A 165 -10.32 1.35 -11.50
CA GLN A 165 -11.30 2.42 -11.35
C GLN A 165 -12.32 2.13 -10.24
N ALA A 166 -12.79 0.88 -10.15
CA ALA A 166 -13.86 0.50 -9.22
C ALA A 166 -13.34 0.21 -7.80
N GLY A 167 -12.10 -0.28 -7.67
CA GLY A 167 -11.53 -0.69 -6.39
C GLY A 167 -10.69 0.40 -5.71
N ASN A 168 -10.66 0.37 -4.38
CA ASN A 168 -9.66 1.12 -3.59
C ASN A 168 -8.28 0.42 -3.66
N ILE A 169 -7.74 0.23 -4.87
CA ILE A 169 -6.45 -0.41 -5.11
C ILE A 169 -5.34 0.60 -4.85
N GLU A 170 -4.41 0.29 -3.94
CA GLU A 170 -3.33 1.20 -3.57
C GLU A 170 -2.07 0.99 -4.42
N GLN A 171 -1.86 -0.24 -4.90
CA GLN A 171 -0.64 -0.65 -5.60
C GLN A 171 -0.86 -1.87 -6.50
N VAL A 172 -0.10 -1.91 -7.60
CA VAL A 172 0.09 -3.10 -8.43
C VAL A 172 1.57 -3.47 -8.49
N ILE A 173 1.90 -4.76 -8.30
CA ILE A 173 3.26 -5.30 -8.40
C ILE A 173 3.34 -6.29 -9.55
N CYS A 174 4.38 -6.19 -10.38
CA CYS A 174 4.69 -7.17 -11.42
C CYS A 174 6.02 -7.87 -11.15
N GLY A 175 6.08 -9.18 -11.43
CA GLY A 175 7.32 -9.94 -11.35
C GLY A 175 7.28 -11.25 -12.13
N GLY A 176 8.41 -11.60 -12.76
CA GLY A 176 8.55 -12.87 -13.47
C GLY A 176 8.75 -14.09 -12.57
N GLU A 177 8.59 -15.28 -13.14
CA GLU A 177 8.78 -16.56 -12.46
C GLU A 177 10.27 -16.87 -12.23
N SER A 178 10.61 -17.50 -11.11
CA SER A 178 11.99 -17.84 -10.75
C SER A 178 12.22 -19.35 -10.74
N GLY A 179 13.49 -19.77 -10.91
CA GLY A 179 13.88 -21.18 -10.97
C GLY A 179 14.15 -21.64 -12.40
N GLU A 180 14.70 -22.85 -12.52
CA GLU A 180 15.14 -23.43 -13.81
C GLU A 180 13.99 -23.61 -14.80
N ASN A 181 12.82 -24.01 -14.28
CA ASN A 181 11.60 -24.22 -15.07
C ASN A 181 10.76 -22.95 -15.24
N ALA A 182 11.33 -21.77 -14.95
CA ALA A 182 10.60 -20.52 -15.08
C ALA A 182 10.03 -20.35 -16.49
N ARG A 183 8.77 -19.91 -16.54
CA ARG A 183 8.12 -19.45 -17.78
C ARG A 183 8.57 -18.04 -18.13
N ILE A 184 8.34 -17.69 -19.39
CA ILE A 184 8.70 -16.40 -19.96
C ILE A 184 7.90 -15.30 -19.27
N CYS A 185 8.59 -14.23 -18.90
CA CYS A 185 7.99 -12.93 -18.56
C CYS A 185 8.42 -11.93 -19.62
N ASN A 186 7.45 -11.30 -20.31
CA ASN A 186 7.74 -10.29 -21.33
C ASN A 186 7.66 -8.88 -20.74
N TYR A 187 8.66 -8.05 -21.04
CA TYR A 187 8.72 -6.66 -20.64
C TYR A 187 7.52 -5.83 -21.12
N ASP A 188 6.96 -6.13 -22.30
CA ASP A 188 5.80 -5.40 -22.83
C ASP A 188 4.55 -5.60 -21.97
N TRP A 189 4.39 -6.76 -21.34
CA TRP A 189 3.29 -7.03 -20.41
C TRP A 189 3.41 -6.14 -19.16
N ILE A 190 4.61 -6.03 -18.62
CA ILE A 190 4.93 -5.17 -17.47
C ILE A 190 4.66 -3.70 -17.80
N LEU A 191 5.09 -3.24 -18.99
CA LEU A 191 4.81 -1.88 -19.46
C LEU A 191 3.31 -1.63 -19.69
N ASN A 192 2.55 -2.64 -20.12
CA ASN A 192 1.12 -2.55 -20.29
C ASN A 192 0.41 -2.33 -18.95
N THR A 193 0.69 -3.15 -17.93
CA THR A 193 0.15 -2.96 -16.58
C THR A 193 0.56 -1.60 -15.99
N ARG A 194 1.81 -1.18 -16.19
CA ARG A 194 2.29 0.15 -15.78
C ARG A 194 1.44 1.27 -16.39
N LYS A 195 1.14 1.20 -17.69
CA LYS A 195 0.32 2.21 -18.39
C LYS A 195 -1.08 2.30 -17.77
N GLN A 196 -1.70 1.17 -17.45
CA GLN A 196 -2.99 1.13 -16.76
C GLN A 196 -2.89 1.81 -15.39
N CYS A 197 -1.86 1.49 -14.59
CA CYS A 197 -1.64 2.12 -13.28
C CYS A 197 -1.46 3.63 -13.37
N ILE A 198 -0.72 4.13 -14.37
CA ILE A 198 -0.51 5.57 -14.58
C ILE A 198 -1.82 6.28 -14.92
N ARG A 199 -2.66 5.71 -15.80
CA ARG A 199 -3.96 6.30 -16.17
C ARG A 199 -4.89 6.46 -14.96
N HIS A 200 -4.76 5.58 -13.97
CA HIS A 200 -5.58 5.58 -12.76
C HIS A 200 -4.85 6.13 -11.52
N ASN A 201 -3.65 6.70 -11.67
CA ASN A 201 -2.84 7.24 -10.58
C ASN A 201 -2.60 6.24 -9.42
N ILE A 202 -2.36 4.97 -9.77
CA ILE A 202 -2.09 3.87 -8.82
C ILE A 202 -0.59 3.60 -8.78
N ASN A 203 -0.05 3.31 -7.58
CA ASN A 203 1.36 2.94 -7.45
C ASN A 203 1.66 1.66 -8.26
N PHE A 204 2.77 1.64 -8.96
CA PHE A 204 3.25 0.49 -9.71
C PHE A 204 4.70 0.17 -9.34
N TYR A 205 4.98 -1.12 -9.14
CA TYR A 205 6.32 -1.60 -8.82
C TYR A 205 6.72 -2.80 -9.69
N PHE A 206 7.87 -2.70 -10.36
CA PHE A 206 8.48 -3.82 -11.08
C PHE A 206 9.49 -4.53 -10.18
N LYS A 207 9.04 -5.61 -9.54
CA LYS A 207 9.78 -6.26 -8.46
C LYS A 207 10.95 -7.11 -8.93
N GLN A 208 10.76 -7.91 -9.97
CA GLN A 208 11.80 -8.80 -10.49
C GLN A 208 11.53 -9.26 -11.92
N THR A 209 12.58 -9.53 -12.68
CA THR A 209 12.48 -10.00 -14.07
C THR A 209 11.99 -11.44 -14.20
N GLY A 210 12.21 -12.28 -13.20
CA GLY A 210 12.17 -13.73 -13.36
C GLY A 210 13.40 -14.28 -14.09
N ALA A 211 13.48 -15.60 -14.27
CA ALA A 211 14.65 -16.26 -14.84
C ALA A 211 14.67 -16.26 -16.38
N LYS A 212 13.50 -16.27 -17.03
CA LYS A 212 13.36 -16.17 -18.50
C LYS A 212 12.63 -14.88 -18.85
N PHE A 213 13.37 -13.87 -19.30
CA PHE A 213 12.85 -12.53 -19.52
C PHE A 213 12.99 -12.12 -20.98
N ILE A 214 11.91 -11.70 -21.63
CA ILE A 214 11.94 -11.16 -22.99
C ILE A 214 11.90 -9.63 -22.94
N LYS A 215 12.84 -9.00 -23.62
CA LYS A 215 12.87 -7.55 -23.88
C LYS A 215 13.41 -7.30 -25.27
N ASP A 216 12.76 -6.45 -26.05
CA ASP A 216 13.15 -6.11 -27.43
C ASP A 216 13.33 -7.37 -28.31
N ASN A 217 12.39 -8.33 -28.22
CA ASN A 217 12.42 -9.64 -28.87
C ASN A 217 13.62 -10.54 -28.55
N LYS A 218 14.43 -10.19 -27.54
CA LYS A 218 15.56 -11.00 -27.07
C LYS A 218 15.21 -11.68 -25.76
N LEU A 219 15.48 -12.99 -25.70
CA LEU A 219 15.40 -13.77 -24.45
C LEU A 219 16.67 -13.62 -23.63
N TYR A 220 16.50 -13.26 -22.36
CA TYR A 220 17.54 -13.17 -21.36
C TYR A 220 17.32 -14.25 -20.30
N ASN A 221 18.36 -15.05 -20.04
CA ASN A 221 18.41 -15.96 -18.90
C ASN A 221 19.07 -15.24 -17.73
N ILE A 222 18.31 -14.92 -16.68
CA ILE A 222 18.75 -14.07 -15.58
C ILE A 222 18.87 -14.90 -14.30
N GLU A 223 20.09 -15.06 -13.80
CA GLU A 223 20.36 -15.73 -12.52
C GLU A 223 19.60 -15.07 -11.37
N ARG A 224 19.15 -15.88 -10.39
CA ARG A 224 18.30 -15.44 -9.27
C ARG A 224 18.82 -14.20 -8.56
N LYS A 225 20.13 -14.11 -8.34
CA LYS A 225 20.80 -12.99 -7.65
C LYS A 225 20.66 -11.64 -8.38
N PHE A 226 20.38 -11.65 -9.68
CA PHE A 226 20.27 -10.45 -10.51
C PHE A 226 18.82 -10.06 -10.85
N GLN A 227 17.82 -10.91 -10.59
CA GLN A 227 16.45 -10.67 -11.06
C GLN A 227 15.83 -9.38 -10.49
N ILE A 228 16.09 -9.08 -9.23
CA ILE A 228 15.61 -7.84 -8.57
C ILE A 228 16.42 -6.63 -9.03
N SER A 229 17.76 -6.74 -9.07
CA SER A 229 18.60 -5.60 -9.43
C SER A 229 18.45 -5.21 -10.90
N GLN A 230 18.22 -6.16 -11.81
CA GLN A 230 17.92 -5.87 -13.21
C GLN A 230 16.55 -5.23 -13.40
N ALA A 231 15.53 -5.65 -12.64
CA ALA A 231 14.23 -4.98 -12.65
C ALA A 231 14.34 -3.53 -12.16
N LYS A 232 15.07 -3.29 -11.06
CA LYS A 232 15.34 -1.94 -10.54
C LYS A 232 16.06 -1.04 -11.56
N LYS A 233 17.01 -1.57 -12.32
CA LYS A 233 17.70 -0.82 -13.38
C LYS A 233 16.81 -0.41 -14.56
N ALA A 234 15.63 -1.02 -14.70
CA ALA A 234 14.67 -0.57 -15.71
C ALA A 234 14.06 0.79 -15.36
N ASP A 235 14.07 1.19 -14.08
CA ASP A 235 13.60 2.49 -13.59
C ASP A 235 12.19 2.85 -14.08
N ILE A 236 11.29 1.86 -14.04
CA ILE A 236 9.90 1.99 -14.50
C ILE A 236 8.88 1.97 -13.38
N ASP A 237 9.33 1.96 -12.12
CA ASP A 237 8.41 2.11 -10.99
C ASP A 237 7.66 3.44 -11.15
N TYR A 238 6.38 3.43 -10.80
CA TYR A 238 5.57 4.64 -10.79
C TYR A 238 5.01 4.79 -9.40
N ILE A 239 5.59 5.69 -8.64
CA ILE A 239 5.00 6.15 -7.39
C ILE A 239 3.99 7.21 -7.78
N LYS A 240 2.73 7.00 -7.41
CA LYS A 240 1.66 7.96 -7.65
C LYS A 240 2.15 9.29 -7.13
N ILE A 241 2.32 10.22 -8.06
CA ILE A 241 2.67 11.57 -7.72
C ILE A 241 1.47 12.05 -6.92
N SER A 242 1.70 12.47 -5.68
CA SER A 242 0.61 13.08 -4.96
C SER A 242 0.04 14.18 -5.85
N SER A 243 -1.28 14.32 -5.92
CA SER A 243 -1.93 15.31 -6.79
C SER A 243 -1.39 16.74 -6.59
N ASN A 244 -0.64 16.96 -5.51
CA ASN A 244 -0.05 18.19 -5.07
C ASN A 244 1.47 18.28 -5.26
N GLN A 245 2.17 17.32 -5.88
CA GLN A 245 3.64 17.40 -5.97
C GLN A 245 4.10 18.63 -6.75
N GLN A 246 3.48 18.93 -7.90
CA GLN A 246 3.77 20.16 -8.65
C GLN A 246 3.49 21.41 -7.81
N LEU A 247 2.44 21.39 -6.97
CA LEU A 247 2.16 22.45 -6.01
C LEU A 247 3.28 22.55 -4.96
N PHE A 248 3.72 21.44 -4.37
CA PHE A 248 4.79 21.42 -3.38
C PHE A 248 6.14 21.86 -3.96
N ASP A 249 6.49 21.44 -5.18
CA ASP A 249 7.70 21.87 -5.86
C ASP A 249 7.69 23.40 -6.09
N ARG A 250 6.53 23.98 -6.42
CA ARG A 250 6.35 25.43 -6.54
C ARG A 250 6.42 26.11 -5.17
N LEU A 251 5.80 25.55 -4.13
CA LEU A 251 5.80 26.10 -2.77
C LEU A 251 7.20 26.09 -2.16
N GLN A 252 8.00 25.04 -2.40
CA GLN A 252 9.39 24.94 -1.94
C GLN A 252 10.28 26.06 -2.51
N LYS A 253 9.97 26.57 -3.71
CA LYS A 253 10.68 27.72 -4.30
C LYS A 253 10.35 29.05 -3.62
N SER A 254 9.28 29.12 -2.83
CA SER A 254 8.89 30.33 -2.10
C SER A 254 9.51 30.36 -0.71
N LYS A 255 10.47 31.26 -0.49
CA LYS A 255 11.18 31.45 0.81
C LYS A 255 10.27 31.51 2.02
N PHE A 256 9.10 32.17 1.90
CA PHE A 256 8.13 32.26 2.99
C PHE A 256 7.41 30.93 3.26
N ARG A 257 7.12 30.13 2.23
CA ARG A 257 6.35 28.88 2.38
C ARG A 257 7.26 27.75 2.84
N SER A 258 8.48 27.70 2.30
CA SER A 258 9.49 26.71 2.66
C SER A 258 10.06 26.91 4.08
N SER A 259 9.76 28.01 4.77
CA SER A 259 10.24 28.24 6.14
C SER A 259 9.39 27.57 7.23
N PHE A 260 8.23 26.99 6.87
CA PHE A 260 7.36 26.31 7.82
C PHE A 260 7.73 24.82 7.93
N TYR A 261 7.75 24.30 9.15
CA TYR A 261 7.98 22.89 9.48
C TYR A 261 7.33 22.56 10.83
N LEU A 262 6.98 21.29 11.05
CA LEU A 262 6.46 20.84 12.35
C LEU A 262 7.61 20.71 13.36
N LYS A 263 7.45 21.31 14.55
CA LYS A 263 8.39 21.13 15.66
C LYS A 263 8.06 19.84 16.41
N GLU A 264 8.97 19.36 17.25
CA GLU A 264 8.78 18.12 18.04
C GLU A 264 7.45 18.10 18.81
N LYS A 265 7.06 19.21 19.45
CA LYS A 265 5.78 19.31 20.14
C LYS A 265 4.56 19.15 19.21
N ASP A 266 4.67 19.61 17.97
CA ASP A 266 3.59 19.55 16.98
C ASP A 266 3.50 18.12 16.43
N LYS A 267 4.66 17.48 16.18
CA LYS A 267 4.75 16.06 15.80
C LYS A 267 4.19 15.16 16.90
N GLN A 268 4.57 15.38 18.16
CA GLN A 268 4.03 14.63 19.29
C GLN A 268 2.52 14.79 19.41
N TYR A 269 1.97 16.00 19.21
CA TYR A 269 0.53 16.20 19.18
C TYR A 269 -0.17 15.40 18.07
N VAL A 270 0.44 15.32 16.88
CA VAL A 270 -0.08 14.47 15.78
C VAL A 270 -0.06 12.99 16.18
N LEU A 271 1.01 12.52 16.80
CA LEU A 271 1.13 11.13 17.29
C LEU A 271 0.08 10.83 18.38
N ASP A 272 -0.08 11.72 19.35
CA ASP A 272 -0.99 11.56 20.49
C ASP A 272 -2.47 11.55 20.06
N LYS A 273 -2.83 12.38 19.07
CA LYS A 273 -4.22 12.49 18.57
C LYS A 273 -4.55 11.53 17.44
N GLY A 274 -3.56 11.13 16.65
CA GLY A 274 -3.73 10.34 15.44
C GLY A 274 -4.20 11.15 14.23
N MET A 275 -3.83 10.68 13.03
CA MET A 275 -4.07 11.37 11.76
C MET A 275 -5.55 11.61 11.44
N ASP A 276 -6.45 10.70 11.82
CA ASP A 276 -7.89 10.85 11.60
C ASP A 276 -8.48 12.01 12.41
N THR A 277 -8.01 12.20 13.66
CA THR A 277 -8.42 13.32 14.51
C THR A 277 -7.90 14.63 13.96
N ILE A 278 -6.63 14.68 13.54
CA ILE A 278 -6.04 15.87 12.91
C ILE A 278 -6.78 16.24 11.62
N ARG A 279 -7.20 15.25 10.83
CA ARG A 279 -8.03 15.47 9.65
C ARG A 279 -9.37 16.13 10.01
N LYS A 280 -10.10 15.61 11.00
CA LYS A 280 -11.37 16.19 11.46
C LYS A 280 -11.22 17.65 11.91
N HIS A 281 -10.22 17.94 12.74
CA HIS A 281 -9.93 19.33 13.14
C HIS A 281 -9.64 20.22 11.92
N THR A 282 -8.91 19.69 10.95
CA THR A 282 -8.60 20.43 9.72
C THR A 282 -9.87 20.70 8.92
N GLU A 283 -10.77 19.74 8.78
CA GLU A 283 -12.08 19.91 8.12
C GLU A 283 -12.89 21.03 8.81
N ASP A 284 -12.95 21.04 10.14
CA ASP A 284 -13.63 22.08 10.91
C ASP A 284 -13.00 23.46 10.67
N PHE A 285 -11.67 23.57 10.71
CA PHE A 285 -10.99 24.84 10.46
C PHE A 285 -11.21 25.36 9.04
N ILE A 286 -11.20 24.49 8.03
CA ILE A 286 -11.47 24.89 6.64
C ILE A 286 -12.92 25.35 6.50
N ALA A 287 -13.87 24.60 7.06
CA ALA A 287 -15.29 24.93 7.00
C ALA A 287 -15.60 26.27 7.69
N GLU A 288 -15.04 26.50 8.87
CA GLU A 288 -15.31 27.71 9.65
C GLU A 288 -14.59 28.94 9.10
N ARG A 289 -13.31 28.80 8.71
CA ARG A 289 -12.42 29.97 8.50
C ARG A 289 -12.13 30.27 7.04
N LEU A 290 -12.33 29.31 6.14
CA LEU A 290 -11.98 29.46 4.72
C LEU A 290 -13.17 29.26 3.79
N ALA A 291 -14.16 28.44 4.16
CA ALA A 291 -15.30 28.16 3.31
C ALA A 291 -16.20 29.37 3.00
N PRO A 292 -16.49 30.31 3.94
CA PRO A 292 -17.39 31.42 3.66
C PRO A 292 -16.94 32.28 2.48
N ALA A 293 -17.88 32.74 1.64
CA ALA A 293 -17.59 33.57 0.47
C ALA A 293 -16.92 34.91 0.85
N TYR A 294 -17.28 35.45 2.01
CA TYR A 294 -16.72 36.65 2.60
C TYR A 294 -16.19 36.35 4.01
N ILE A 295 -14.96 36.74 4.27
CA ILE A 295 -14.27 36.58 5.56
C ILE A 295 -13.80 37.97 5.99
N GLU A 296 -14.31 38.45 7.13
CA GLU A 296 -14.07 39.82 7.62
C GLU A 296 -12.57 40.16 7.76
N ASN A 297 -11.78 39.17 8.19
CA ASN A 297 -10.35 39.30 8.42
C ASN A 297 -9.49 38.46 7.44
N ASP A 298 -9.88 38.35 6.17
CA ASP A 298 -9.13 37.58 5.16
C ASP A 298 -7.65 38.04 5.08
N GLY A 299 -6.74 37.07 5.10
CA GLY A 299 -5.30 37.26 5.26
C GLY A 299 -4.79 37.15 6.70
N LYS A 300 -5.67 37.15 7.70
CA LYS A 300 -5.34 37.03 9.13
C LYS A 300 -6.16 35.98 9.88
N GLN A 301 -7.06 35.24 9.21
CA GLN A 301 -7.96 34.28 9.82
C GLN A 301 -7.29 32.99 10.32
N THR A 302 -6.12 32.63 9.76
CA THR A 302 -5.40 31.41 10.14
C THR A 302 -4.20 31.75 11.02
N PRO A 303 -4.20 31.31 12.30
CA PRO A 303 -3.06 31.49 13.20
C PRO A 303 -1.77 30.89 12.63
N MET A 304 -0.61 31.38 13.09
CA MET A 304 0.69 30.84 12.64
C MET A 304 1.20 29.70 13.52
N LYS A 305 0.53 29.41 14.64
CA LYS A 305 0.95 28.47 15.70
C LYS A 305 -0.28 27.90 16.41
N GLY A 306 -0.08 26.89 17.25
CA GLY A 306 -1.09 26.37 18.18
C GLY A 306 -1.76 25.08 17.72
N HIS A 307 -1.69 24.74 16.42
CA HIS A 307 -2.14 23.46 15.89
C HIS A 307 -1.32 23.09 14.64
N PRO A 308 -0.97 21.80 14.41
CA PRO A 308 -0.26 21.35 13.20
C PRO A 308 -0.94 21.81 11.90
N SER A 309 -2.27 21.73 11.82
CA SER A 309 -3.05 22.19 10.65
C SER A 309 -2.91 23.67 10.34
N PHE A 310 -2.64 24.53 11.34
CA PHE A 310 -2.41 25.96 11.08
C PHE A 310 -1.05 26.19 10.45
N ILE A 311 -0.01 25.53 10.96
CA ILE A 311 1.34 25.56 10.39
C ILE A 311 1.29 25.05 8.94
N ALA A 312 0.60 23.93 8.74
CA ALA A 312 0.42 23.32 7.42
C ALA A 312 -0.37 24.23 6.46
N GLN A 313 -1.40 24.94 6.91
CA GLN A 313 -2.10 25.91 6.05
C GLN A 313 -1.18 27.00 5.50
N HIS A 314 -0.25 27.49 6.33
CA HIS A 314 0.74 28.47 5.89
C HIS A 314 1.79 27.86 4.96
N ALA A 315 2.28 26.66 5.27
CA ALA A 315 3.23 25.94 4.42
C ALA A 315 2.64 25.64 3.03
N THR A 316 1.36 25.28 2.99
CA THR A 316 0.65 24.84 1.78
C THR A 316 -0.05 25.96 1.02
N ALA A 317 0.08 27.22 1.46
CA ALA A 317 -0.62 28.38 0.89
C ALA A 317 -2.16 28.26 0.86
N SER A 318 -2.72 27.59 1.86
CA SER A 318 -4.16 27.48 2.09
C SER A 318 -4.67 28.35 3.26
N CYS A 319 -3.85 29.29 3.77
CA CYS A 319 -4.18 30.11 4.94
C CYS A 319 -5.14 31.30 4.71
N CYS A 320 -5.39 31.70 3.47
CA CYS A 320 -6.37 32.75 3.15
C CYS A 320 -6.87 32.65 1.71
N ARG A 321 -7.93 33.39 1.34
CA ARG A 321 -8.48 33.36 -0.03
C ARG A 321 -7.50 33.88 -1.06
N GLY A 322 -6.69 34.86 -0.71
CA GLY A 322 -5.63 35.36 -1.60
C GLY A 322 -4.59 34.28 -1.94
N CYS A 323 -4.28 33.39 -0.99
CA CYS A 323 -3.37 32.29 -1.22
C CYS A 323 -4.03 31.16 -2.02
N LEU A 324 -5.29 30.83 -1.71
CA LEU A 324 -6.09 29.87 -2.49
C LEU A 324 -6.17 30.27 -3.97
N ARG A 325 -6.44 31.54 -4.27
CA ARG A 325 -6.45 32.05 -5.65
C ARG A 325 -5.10 31.90 -6.33
N LYS A 326 -4.01 32.26 -5.64
CA LYS A 326 -2.66 32.31 -6.24
C LYS A 326 -2.03 30.93 -6.45
N TRP A 327 -2.30 29.99 -5.56
CA TRP A 327 -1.57 28.72 -5.50
C TRP A 327 -2.42 27.52 -5.88
N HIS A 328 -3.74 27.62 -5.76
CA HIS A 328 -4.68 26.52 -5.96
C HIS A 328 -5.74 26.82 -7.03
N ASP A 329 -5.68 27.98 -7.68
CA ASP A 329 -6.62 28.43 -8.71
C ASP A 329 -8.10 28.44 -8.24
N ILE A 330 -8.32 28.68 -6.94
CA ILE A 330 -9.66 28.79 -6.34
C ILE A 330 -10.05 30.29 -6.24
N PRO A 331 -11.14 30.74 -6.87
CA PRO A 331 -11.51 32.15 -6.91
C PRO A 331 -11.87 32.71 -5.53
N GLN A 332 -11.63 34.01 -5.34
CA GLN A 332 -12.09 34.77 -4.17
C GLN A 332 -13.55 35.19 -4.36
N GLY A 333 -14.25 35.50 -3.25
CA GLY A 333 -15.62 36.01 -3.27
C GLY A 333 -16.69 34.95 -3.53
N VAL A 334 -16.32 33.67 -3.59
CA VAL A 334 -17.24 32.53 -3.75
C VAL A 334 -17.05 31.56 -2.59
N GLU A 335 -18.15 31.03 -2.07
CA GLU A 335 -18.12 30.00 -1.03
C GLU A 335 -17.39 28.75 -1.54
N LEU A 336 -16.56 28.12 -0.71
CA LEU A 336 -15.88 26.89 -1.12
C LEU A 336 -16.88 25.75 -1.22
N SER A 337 -16.93 25.10 -2.38
CA SER A 337 -17.64 23.83 -2.53
C SER A 337 -17.06 22.74 -1.61
N LYS A 338 -17.85 21.70 -1.32
CA LYS A 338 -17.38 20.56 -0.52
C LYS A 338 -16.19 19.84 -1.15
N GLU A 339 -16.09 19.84 -2.47
CA GLU A 339 -14.96 19.29 -3.22
C GLU A 339 -13.69 20.13 -3.02
N GLN A 340 -13.80 21.46 -3.12
CA GLN A 340 -12.68 22.36 -2.85
C GLN A 340 -12.22 22.28 -1.39
N GLN A 341 -13.15 22.20 -0.44
CA GLN A 341 -12.81 21.99 0.98
C GLN A 341 -12.05 20.67 1.17
N ARG A 342 -12.55 19.57 0.60
CA ARG A 342 -11.89 18.25 0.66
C ARG A 342 -10.50 18.27 0.02
N TYR A 343 -10.35 18.94 -1.12
CA TYR A 343 -9.06 19.13 -1.77
C TYR A 343 -8.06 19.86 -0.86
N ILE A 344 -8.46 20.98 -0.25
CA ILE A 344 -7.60 21.75 0.66
C ILE A 344 -7.18 20.91 1.87
N VAL A 345 -8.12 20.19 2.48
CA VAL A 345 -7.84 19.28 3.60
C VAL A 345 -6.82 18.23 3.17
N ASN A 346 -6.97 17.63 1.98
CA ASN A 346 -6.04 16.62 1.48
C ASN A 346 -4.63 17.18 1.28
N VAL A 347 -4.49 18.39 0.73
CA VAL A 347 -3.19 19.07 0.58
C VAL A 347 -2.51 19.28 1.95
N ILE A 348 -3.28 19.76 2.93
CA ILE A 348 -2.78 20.00 4.29
C ILE A 348 -2.33 18.68 4.95
N MET A 349 -3.17 17.65 4.88
CA MET A 349 -2.89 16.36 5.50
C MET A 349 -1.70 15.65 4.86
N GLU A 350 -1.53 15.80 3.55
CA GLU A 350 -0.37 15.25 2.83
C GLU A 350 0.93 15.95 3.24
N TRP A 351 0.91 17.27 3.40
CA TRP A 351 2.08 18.00 3.91
C TRP A 351 2.41 17.58 5.36
N ILE A 352 1.40 17.42 6.22
CA ILE A 352 1.61 16.93 7.59
C ILE A 352 2.24 15.53 7.58
N ALA A 353 1.72 14.59 6.78
CA ALA A 353 2.27 13.25 6.66
C ALA A 353 3.76 13.28 6.26
N LYS A 354 4.13 14.07 5.25
CA LYS A 354 5.52 14.26 4.81
C LYS A 354 6.45 14.90 5.86
N GLN A 355 5.92 15.52 6.91
CA GLN A 355 6.70 16.07 8.02
C GLN A 355 6.85 15.08 9.19
N MET A 356 6.05 14.02 9.19
CA MET A 356 6.09 12.93 10.17
C MET A 356 7.03 11.81 9.74
N ASP A 357 7.22 11.64 8.41
CA ASP A 357 8.32 10.86 7.81
C ASP A 357 9.68 11.52 8.09
#